data_AF-A0A251T843-F1
#
_entry.id   AF-A0A251T843-F1
#
_cell.length_a   1.000
_cell.length_b   1.000
_cell.length_c   1.000
_cell.angle_alpha   90.00
_cell.angle_beta   90.00
_cell.angle_gamma   90.00
#
_symmetry.space_group_name_H-M   'P 1'
#
loop_
_entity.id
_entity.type
_entity.pdbx_description
1 polymer ?
#
loop_
_entity_poly.entity_id
_entity_poly.type
_entity_poly.pdbx_seq_one_letter_code
_entity_poly.pdbx_strand_id
1 'polypeptide(L)'
;MLMRPAESDAPSYIAKVEKLMADDENSETMVRVRWYYRPEDTVEGRGTFHGVKEIFLTNDYDMQSTQAIQGKCVVHTLQQYMKLKYVGVDDYFCRYEYDAGERDPLVADGERFTP
;
A
#
# COMPACT_ATOMS: atom_id res chain seq x y z
N MET A 1 -2.57 -0.59 -6.17
CA MET A 1 -1.56 0.10 -7.00
C MET A 1 -0.21 -0.11 -6.37
N LEU A 2 0.83 -0.24 -7.19
CA LEU A 2 2.21 -0.20 -6.76
C LEU A 2 2.68 1.25 -6.75
N MET A 3 3.21 1.70 -5.62
CA MET A 3 3.71 3.05 -5.42
C MET A 3 5.22 3.01 -5.31
N ARG A 4 5.89 4.04 -5.84
CA ARG A 4 7.34 4.20 -5.75
C ARG A 4 7.76 4.26 -4.28
N PRO A 5 8.77 3.48 -3.87
CA PRO A 5 9.32 3.57 -2.53
C PRO A 5 10.17 4.84 -2.34
N ALA A 6 10.40 5.24 -1.08
CA ALA A 6 11.34 6.32 -0.77
C ALA A 6 12.78 5.95 -1.14
N GLU A 7 13.17 4.70 -0.86
CA GLU A 7 14.49 4.17 -1.15
C GLU A 7 14.46 3.35 -2.44
N SER A 8 15.41 3.59 -3.35
CA SER A 8 15.39 3.00 -4.71
C SER A 8 15.45 1.46 -4.73
N ASP A 9 16.05 0.86 -3.71
CA ASP A 9 16.25 -0.60 -3.61
C ASP A 9 15.15 -1.29 -2.78
N ALA A 10 14.24 -0.53 -2.19
CA ALA A 10 13.12 -1.08 -1.43
C ALA A 10 12.03 -1.64 -2.37
N PRO A 11 11.25 -2.64 -1.94
CA PRO A 11 10.09 -3.09 -2.70
C PRO A 11 9.05 -1.98 -2.82
N SER A 12 8.35 -1.93 -3.95
CA SER A 12 7.21 -1.01 -4.13
C SER A 12 6.16 -1.19 -3.03
N TYR A 13 5.62 -0.07 -2.57
CA TYR A 13 4.51 -0.04 -1.62
C TYR A 13 3.20 -0.41 -2.32
N ILE A 14 2.26 -0.98 -1.57
CA ILE A 14 0.94 -1.34 -2.10
C ILE A 14 -0.11 -0.43 -1.50
N ALA A 15 -0.90 0.21 -2.35
CA ALA A 15 -1.95 1.12 -1.91
C ALA A 15 -3.28 0.87 -2.61
N LYS A 16 -4.38 1.06 -1.89
CA LYS A 16 -5.72 1.18 -2.45
C LYS A 16 -6.01 2.64 -2.76
N VAL A 17 -6.40 2.94 -4.00
CA VAL A 17 -6.87 4.29 -4.36
C VAL A 17 -8.30 4.46 -3.86
N GLU A 18 -8.53 5.47 -3.04
CA GLU A 18 -9.85 5.80 -2.48
C GLU A 18 -10.53 6.92 -3.27
N LYS A 19 -9.76 7.95 -3.66
CA LYS A 19 -10.30 9.10 -4.41
C LYS A 19 -9.24 9.74 -5.30
N LEU A 20 -9.61 10.10 -6.53
CA LEU A 20 -8.82 10.96 -7.40
C LEU A 20 -9.23 12.42 -7.19
N MET A 21 -8.26 13.32 -7.17
CA MET A 21 -8.46 14.76 -7.05
C MET A 21 -7.66 15.44 -8.16
N ALA A 22 -8.35 16.08 -9.09
CA ALA A 22 -7.72 16.94 -10.08
C ALA A 22 -7.71 18.36 -9.52
N ASP A 23 -6.54 18.99 -9.54
CA ASP A 23 -6.41 20.43 -9.32
C ASP A 23 -6.30 21.12 -10.68
N ASP A 24 -7.35 21.83 -11.07
CA ASP A 24 -7.42 22.57 -12.33
C ASP A 24 -6.45 23.75 -12.37
N GLU A 25 -6.00 24.26 -11.22
CA GLU A 25 -5.06 25.40 -11.15
C GLU A 25 -3.60 24.95 -11.27
N ASN A 26 -3.23 23.86 -10.59
CA ASN A 26 -1.83 23.42 -10.52
C ASN A 26 -1.46 22.35 -11.56
N SER A 27 -2.43 21.88 -12.36
CA SER A 27 -2.28 20.78 -13.34
C SER A 27 -1.75 19.46 -12.75
N GLU A 28 -1.70 19.33 -11.42
CA GLU A 28 -1.27 18.13 -10.73
C GLU A 28 -2.49 17.31 -10.30
N THR A 29 -2.47 16.02 -10.65
CA THR A 29 -3.49 15.08 -10.18
C THR A 29 -2.96 14.36 -8.95
N MET A 30 -3.67 14.54 -7.84
CA MET A 30 -3.41 13.92 -6.56
C MET A 30 -4.40 12.78 -6.31
N VAL A 31 -3.98 11.81 -5.50
CA VAL A 31 -4.79 10.64 -5.15
C VAL A 31 -4.80 10.44 -3.65
N ARG A 32 -5.99 10.28 -3.08
CA ARG A 32 -6.11 9.76 -1.72
C ARG A 32 -5.95 8.26 -1.77
N VAL A 33 -5.01 7.75 -1.00
CA VAL A 33 -4.71 6.32 -0.90
C VAL A 33 -4.91 5.82 0.52
N ARG A 34 -5.08 4.51 0.64
CA ARG A 34 -5.06 3.74 1.88
C ARG A 34 -3.98 2.66 1.76
N TRP A 35 -3.06 2.60 2.70
CA TRP A 35 -1.86 1.76 2.59
C TRP A 35 -2.13 0.29 2.96
N TYR A 36 -1.42 -0.61 2.28
CA TYR A 36 -1.28 -2.00 2.68
C TYR A 36 0.13 -2.28 3.15
N TYR A 37 0.27 -2.75 4.39
CA TYR A 37 1.58 -3.09 4.95
C TYR A 37 1.92 -4.54 4.64
N ARG A 38 3.20 -4.83 4.44
CA ARG A 38 3.66 -6.21 4.46
C ARG A 38 3.86 -6.65 5.92
N PRO A 39 3.83 -7.95 6.22
CA PRO A 39 4.11 -8.44 7.57
C PRO A 39 5.44 -7.98 8.16
N GLU A 40 6.47 -7.79 7.34
CA GLU A 40 7.76 -7.22 7.75
C GLU A 40 7.71 -5.76 8.19
N ASP A 41 6.67 -5.02 7.78
CA ASP A 41 6.51 -3.60 8.11
C ASP A 41 5.66 -3.39 9.39
N THR A 42 5.07 -4.46 9.95
CA THR A 42 4.30 -4.37 11.20
C THR A 42 5.21 -4.49 12.42
N VAL A 43 4.74 -3.99 13.57
CA VAL A 43 5.46 -4.10 14.84
C VAL A 43 5.71 -5.56 15.24
N GLU A 44 4.78 -6.44 14.88
CA GLU A 44 4.83 -7.87 15.19
C GLU A 44 5.77 -8.64 14.24
N GLY A 45 6.07 -8.06 13.07
CA GLY A 45 6.89 -8.68 12.04
C GLY A 45 6.26 -9.90 11.37
N ARG A 46 7.04 -10.55 10.51
CA ARG A 46 6.59 -11.73 9.75
C ARG A 46 6.58 -12.99 10.62
N GLY A 47 5.39 -13.36 11.11
CA GLY A 47 5.11 -14.69 11.66
C GLY A 47 5.15 -15.84 10.63
N THR A 48 5.30 -17.07 11.14
CA THR A 48 5.40 -18.30 10.31
C THR A 48 4.10 -18.66 9.58
N PHE A 49 2.97 -18.15 10.03
CA PHE A 49 1.66 -18.35 9.42
C PHE A 49 1.32 -17.31 8.33
N HIS A 50 2.21 -16.35 8.09
CA HIS A 50 2.03 -15.35 7.05
C HIS A 50 2.46 -15.87 5.68
N GLY A 51 1.59 -15.67 4.68
CA GLY A 51 1.89 -16.01 3.29
C GLY A 51 2.93 -15.08 2.67
N VAL A 52 3.67 -15.56 1.67
CA VAL A 52 4.69 -14.77 0.96
C VAL A 52 4.09 -13.54 0.26
N LYS A 53 2.86 -13.67 -0.25
CA LYS A 53 2.10 -12.59 -0.92
C LYS A 53 1.06 -11.93 -0.01
N GLU A 54 1.15 -12.16 1.30
CA GLU A 54 0.22 -11.58 2.27
C GLU A 54 0.57 -10.13 2.56
N ILE A 55 -0.48 -9.30 2.61
CA ILE A 55 -0.43 -7.89 2.98
C ILE A 55 -1.66 -7.54 3.84
N PHE A 56 -1.58 -6.46 4.62
CA PHE A 56 -2.62 -6.05 5.55
C PHE A 56 -3.16 -4.67 5.20
N LEU A 57 -4.48 -4.56 5.05
CA LEU A 57 -5.10 -3.26 4.85
C LEU A 57 -5.03 -2.46 6.14
N THR A 58 -4.39 -1.30 6.11
CA THR A 58 -4.20 -0.49 7.33
C THR A 58 -5.27 0.57 7.49
N ASN A 59 -5.41 1.20 8.66
CA ASN A 59 -6.18 2.46 8.83
C ASN A 59 -5.39 3.71 8.39
N ASP A 60 -4.27 3.53 7.69
CA ASP A 60 -3.37 4.59 7.27
C ASP A 60 -3.78 5.16 5.90
N TYR A 61 -4.02 6.47 5.86
CA TYR A 61 -4.41 7.21 4.66
C TYR A 61 -3.40 8.30 4.35
N ASP A 62 -3.24 8.58 3.06
CA ASP A 62 -2.33 9.62 2.59
C ASP A 62 -2.76 10.24 1.26
N MET A 63 -2.17 11.39 0.93
CA MET A 63 -2.31 12.10 -0.32
C MET A 63 -1.03 11.98 -1.14
N GLN A 64 -1.13 11.37 -2.31
CA GLN A 64 0.03 11.07 -3.15
C GLN A 64 -0.14 11.64 -4.55
N SER A 65 0.95 12.04 -5.19
CA SER A 65 0.94 12.42 -6.61
C SER A 65 0.71 11.17 -7.47
N THR A 66 -0.10 11.29 -8.52
CA THR A 66 -0.28 10.20 -9.51
C THR A 66 1.03 9.75 -10.15
N GLN A 67 2.05 10.62 -10.19
CA GLN A 67 3.38 10.31 -10.73
C GLN A 67 4.16 9.27 -9.89
N ALA A 68 3.74 9.03 -8.65
CA ALA A 68 4.31 8.02 -7.79
C ALA A 68 3.80 6.60 -8.11
N ILE A 69 2.73 6.47 -8.91
CA ILE A 69 2.17 5.17 -9.29
C ILE A 69 3.09 4.51 -10.32
N GLN A 70 3.64 3.34 -9.95
CA GLN A 70 4.48 2.53 -10.84
C GLN A 70 3.68 1.52 -11.66
N GLY A 71 2.53 1.07 -11.14
CA GLY A 71 1.71 0.07 -11.83
C GLY A 71 0.48 -0.37 -11.05
N LYS A 72 -0.29 -1.26 -11.67
CA LYS A 72 -1.45 -1.90 -11.06
C LYS A 72 -1.05 -3.24 -10.45
N CYS A 73 -1.61 -3.54 -9.28
CA CYS A 73 -1.58 -4.87 -8.67
C CYS A 73 -3.00 -5.34 -8.35
N VAL A 74 -3.16 -6.61 -7.99
CA VAL A 74 -4.43 -7.19 -7.57
C VAL A 74 -4.30 -7.69 -6.14
N VAL A 75 -5.21 -7.24 -5.27
CA VAL A 75 -5.32 -7.72 -3.89
C VAL A 75 -6.58 -8.56 -3.79
N HIS A 76 -6.40 -9.85 -3.54
CA HIS A 76 -7.46 -10.83 -3.41
C HIS A 76 -7.90 -10.99 -1.96
N THR A 77 -9.13 -11.45 -1.75
CA THR A 77 -9.45 -12.14 -0.49
C THR A 77 -8.68 -13.47 -0.41
N LEU A 78 -8.43 -14.00 0.79
CA LEU A 78 -7.78 -15.30 0.95
C LEU A 78 -8.47 -16.41 0.13
N GLN A 79 -9.80 -16.43 0.12
CA GLN A 79 -10.56 -17.45 -0.60
C GLN A 79 -10.37 -17.35 -2.13
N GLN A 80 -10.30 -16.13 -2.68
CA GLN A 80 -10.04 -15.94 -4.11
C GLN A 80 -8.61 -16.32 -4.46
N TYR A 81 -7.65 -15.91 -3.64
CA TYR A 81 -6.23 -16.21 -3.83
C TYR A 81 -5.96 -17.71 -3.87
N MET A 82 -6.56 -18.47 -2.94
CA MET A 82 -6.42 -19.94 -2.87
C MET A 82 -7.00 -20.67 -4.09
N LYS A 83 -7.84 -20.01 -4.91
CA LYS A 83 -8.42 -20.56 -6.13
C LYS A 83 -7.60 -20.22 -7.39
N LEU A 84 -6.57 -19.39 -7.28
CA LEU A 84 -5.74 -19.02 -8.43
C LEU A 84 -4.97 -20.25 -8.91
N LYS A 85 -5.05 -20.52 -10.22
CA LYS A 85 -4.25 -21.57 -10.87
C LYS A 85 -2.77 -21.18 -10.94
N TYR A 86 -2.49 -19.88 -11.11
CA TYR A 86 -1.16 -19.29 -11.15
C TYR A 86 -1.19 -17.97 -10.39
N VAL A 87 -0.18 -17.75 -9.56
CA VAL A 87 0.01 -16.49 -8.82
C VAL A 87 0.99 -15.63 -9.60
N GLY A 88 0.55 -14.47 -10.06
CA GLY A 88 1.38 -13.49 -10.74
C GLY A 88 2.33 -12.74 -9.79
N VAL A 89 3.24 -11.99 -10.38
CA VAL A 89 4.20 -11.16 -9.61
C VAL A 89 3.47 -10.09 -8.78
N ASP A 90 2.37 -9.54 -9.32
CA ASP A 90 1.58 -8.46 -8.74
C ASP A 90 0.25 -8.94 -8.13
N ASP A 91 0.12 -10.25 -7.87
CA ASP A 91 -0.97 -10.82 -7.09
C ASP A 91 -0.60 -10.87 -5.61
N TYR A 92 -1.48 -10.30 -4.79
CA TYR A 92 -1.39 -10.27 -3.34
C TYR A 92 -2.69 -10.75 -2.71
N PHE A 93 -2.68 -11.08 -1.42
CA PHE A 93 -3.91 -11.34 -0.70
C PHE A 93 -3.92 -10.64 0.66
N CYS A 94 -5.12 -10.30 1.10
CA CYS A 94 -5.39 -9.69 2.38
C CYS A 94 -6.52 -10.47 3.06
N ARG A 95 -6.34 -10.81 4.34
CA ARG A 95 -7.36 -11.50 5.15
C ARG A 95 -7.78 -10.76 6.41
N TYR A 96 -6.98 -9.78 6.87
CA TYR A 96 -7.26 -8.96 8.04
C TYR A 96 -6.84 -7.51 7.81
N GLU A 97 -7.42 -6.61 8.60
CA GLU A 97 -6.97 -5.22 8.70
C GLU A 97 -5.93 -5.10 9.83
N TYR A 98 -5.02 -4.13 9.69
CA TYR A 98 -4.00 -3.80 10.66
C TYR A 98 -4.21 -2.37 11.17
N ASP A 99 -4.13 -2.16 12.48
CA ASP A 99 -4.15 -0.82 13.07
C ASP A 99 -2.71 -0.29 13.12
N ALA A 100 -2.40 0.67 12.26
CA ALA A 100 -1.10 1.32 12.21
C ALA A 100 -0.89 2.33 13.35
N GLY A 101 -1.92 2.58 14.16
CA GLY A 101 -1.93 3.60 15.21
C GLY A 101 -2.06 5.02 14.67
N GLU A 102 -2.11 5.98 15.59
CA GLU A 102 -2.11 7.40 15.24
C GLU A 102 -0.68 7.87 14.92
N ARG A 103 -0.53 8.59 13.80
CA ARG A 103 0.74 9.21 13.43
C ARG A 103 0.96 10.48 14.26
N ASP A 104 2.20 10.71 14.69
CA ASP A 104 2.60 12.01 15.24
C ASP A 104 2.53 13.08 14.13
N PRO A 105 1.69 14.12 14.28
CA PRO A 105 1.50 15.15 13.26
C PRO A 105 2.75 16.01 13.00
N LEU A 106 3.77 15.98 13.85
CA LEU A 106 5.00 16.77 13.68
C LEU A 106 5.99 16.22 12.65
N VAL A 107 5.72 15.04 12.08
CA VAL A 107 6.52 14.41 11.01
C VAL A 107 5.83 14.49 9.63
N ALA A 108 4.73 15.25 9.53
CA ALA A 108 3.91 15.36 8.32
C ALA A 108 4.45 16.37 7.28
N ASP A 109 5.35 17.28 7.66
CA ASP A 109 5.97 18.23 6.75
C ASP A 109 7.36 17.74 6.32
N GLY A 110 7.48 17.29 5.08
CA GLY A 110 8.78 17.30 4.40
C GLY A 110 9.01 16.15 3.45
N GLU A 111 9.01 14.92 3.92
CA GLU A 111 9.40 13.77 3.11
C GLU A 111 8.81 12.51 3.72
N ARG A 112 7.72 11.95 3.19
CA ARG A 112 7.35 10.57 3.56
C ARG A 112 6.48 9.90 2.51
N PHE A 113 7.13 9.10 1.69
CA PHE A 113 6.53 7.89 1.13
C PHE A 113 6.73 6.81 2.20
N THR A 114 5.66 6.32 2.82
CA THR A 114 5.78 5.25 3.83
C THR A 114 5.17 3.93 3.34
N PRO A 115 5.68 2.78 3.86
CA PRO A 115 5.32 1.43 3.45
C PRO A 115 3.87 1.03 3.65
#